data_AF-A0A7Z1PMP7-F1
#
_entry.id   AF-A0A7Z1PMP7-F1
#
_cell.length_a   1.000
_cell.length_b   1.000
_cell.length_c   1.000
_cell.angle_alpha   90.00
_cell.angle_beta   90.00
_cell.angle_gamma   90.00
#
_symmetry.space_group_name_H-M   'P 1'
#
loop_
_entity.id
_entity.type
_entity.pdbx_description
1 polymer ?
#
loop_
_entity_poly.entity_id
_entity_poly.type
_entity_poly.pdbx_seq_one_letter_code
_entity_poly.pdbx_strand_id
1 'polypeptide(L)'
;MTIDKQALREAAEKATKGPYVVGHHNINQHGNLSGVYVCQQWKDSAGGVVAECHVNCLTKTSEQVYANAEFIAVANPRTMLALLDENLQLQREKDATEAVALALRDDMRQAREQLEAAERRMAEQSAIVAAAEKLVRCKGRYHSELNYRALATLFGVNTPDLPPMDGESRTVMMPEPFKMAKSSSCLMYYYADEVDKALAAAGIVVKGE
;
A
#
# COMPACT_ATOMS: atom_id res chain seq x y z
N MET A 1 24.07 -21.38 -18.61
CA MET A 1 23.78 -21.80 -19.99
C MET A 1 22.30 -21.52 -20.23
N THR A 2 21.97 -20.65 -21.19
CA THR A 2 20.56 -20.32 -21.50
C THR A 2 20.12 -21.25 -22.61
N ILE A 3 19.06 -22.03 -22.37
CA ILE A 3 18.49 -22.93 -23.38
C ILE A 3 17.64 -22.10 -24.34
N ASP A 4 17.92 -22.20 -25.63
CA ASP A 4 17.04 -21.66 -26.67
C ASP A 4 15.79 -22.54 -26.81
N LYS A 5 14.70 -22.10 -26.18
CA LYS A 5 13.43 -22.83 -26.15
C LYS A 5 12.75 -22.87 -27.52
N GLN A 6 12.97 -21.86 -28.36
CA GLN A 6 12.37 -21.79 -29.69
C GLN A 6 13.06 -22.78 -30.63
N ALA A 7 14.40 -22.78 -30.63
CA ALA A 7 15.16 -23.78 -31.37
C ALA A 7 14.84 -25.22 -30.91
N LEU A 8 14.67 -25.43 -29.60
CA LEU A 8 14.27 -26.73 -29.05
C LEU A 8 12.87 -27.15 -29.51
N ARG A 9 11.89 -26.22 -29.51
CA ARG A 9 10.54 -26.48 -30.01
C ARG A 9 10.56 -26.87 -31.48
N GLU A 10 11.25 -26.11 -32.32
CA GLU A 10 11.35 -26.38 -33.76
C GLU A 10 12.03 -27.73 -34.05
N ALA A 11 13.06 -28.07 -33.29
CA ALA A 11 13.73 -29.37 -33.40
C ALA A 11 12.77 -30.52 -33.03
N ALA A 12 12.01 -30.36 -31.94
CA ALA A 12 11.05 -31.36 -31.49
C ALA A 12 9.87 -31.52 -32.47
N GLU A 13 9.37 -30.43 -33.07
CA GLU A 13 8.28 -30.49 -34.07
C GLU A 13 8.69 -31.18 -35.38
N LYS A 14 9.97 -31.05 -35.78
CA LYS A 14 10.54 -31.70 -36.96
C LYS A 14 10.84 -33.18 -36.74
N ALA A 15 11.07 -33.60 -35.50
CA ALA A 15 11.37 -34.97 -35.16
C ALA A 15 10.13 -35.88 -35.29
N THR A 16 10.35 -37.20 -35.29
CA THR A 16 9.28 -38.19 -35.40
C THR A 16 8.28 -38.02 -34.26
N LYS A 17 7.00 -37.87 -34.60
CA LYS A 17 5.94 -37.64 -33.63
C LYS A 17 5.55 -38.93 -32.92
N GLY A 18 5.17 -38.80 -31.65
CA GLY A 18 4.64 -39.89 -30.84
C GLY A 18 5.60 -40.35 -29.75
N PRO A 19 5.20 -41.35 -28.96
CA PRO A 19 6.02 -41.88 -27.88
C PRO A 19 7.16 -42.74 -28.42
N TYR A 20 8.31 -42.62 -27.76
CA TYR A 20 9.45 -43.51 -27.99
C TYR A 20 9.50 -44.56 -26.88
N VAL A 21 10.01 -45.74 -27.19
CA VAL A 21 10.16 -46.88 -26.27
C VAL A 21 11.55 -47.48 -26.42
N VAL A 22 12.03 -48.12 -25.35
CA VAL A 22 13.19 -48.99 -25.46
C VAL A 22 12.81 -50.20 -26.32
N GLY A 23 13.57 -50.41 -27.38
CA GLY A 23 13.33 -51.44 -28.35
C GLY A 23 14.22 -52.65 -28.14
N HIS A 24 14.72 -53.16 -29.26
CA HIS A 24 15.55 -54.35 -29.30
C HIS A 24 16.95 -54.04 -28.77
N HIS A 25 17.73 -55.07 -28.50
CA HIS A 25 19.15 -54.93 -28.17
C HIS A 25 19.99 -55.76 -29.13
N ASN A 26 21.23 -55.36 -29.32
CA ASN A 26 22.19 -56.04 -30.16
C ASN A 26 23.22 -56.77 -29.29
N ILE A 27 23.50 -58.02 -29.62
CA ILE A 27 24.51 -58.86 -28.97
C ILE A 27 25.58 -59.18 -30.01
N ASN A 28 26.84 -58.99 -29.65
CA ASN A 28 27.95 -59.29 -30.53
C ASN A 28 28.22 -60.81 -30.65
N GLN A 29 29.14 -61.17 -31.54
CA GLN A 29 29.52 -62.57 -31.79
C GLN A 29 30.08 -63.30 -30.55
N HIS A 30 30.47 -62.57 -29.51
CA HIS A 30 30.99 -63.11 -28.25
C HIS A 30 29.93 -63.23 -27.15
N GLY A 31 28.65 -62.95 -27.45
CA GLY A 31 27.56 -63.03 -26.48
C GLY A 31 27.43 -61.80 -25.58
N ASN A 32 28.16 -60.72 -25.85
CA ASN A 32 28.11 -59.49 -25.05
C ASN A 32 27.19 -58.45 -25.69
N LEU A 33 26.48 -57.67 -24.86
CA LEU A 33 25.70 -56.51 -25.31
C LEU A 33 26.60 -55.54 -26.08
N SER A 34 26.15 -55.11 -27.26
CA SER A 34 26.82 -54.09 -28.07
C SER A 34 26.03 -52.80 -28.16
N GLY A 35 24.70 -52.86 -28.06
CA GLY A 35 23.86 -51.67 -28.06
C GLY A 35 22.40 -51.94 -27.71
N VAL A 36 21.70 -50.89 -27.30
CA VAL A 36 20.27 -50.89 -27.00
C VAL A 36 19.60 -49.84 -27.89
N TYR A 37 18.53 -50.23 -28.58
CA TYR A 37 17.83 -49.35 -29.51
C TYR A 37 16.71 -48.56 -28.81
N VAL A 38 16.56 -47.30 -29.20
CA VAL A 38 15.37 -46.50 -28.93
C VAL A 38 14.51 -46.49 -30.18
N CYS A 39 13.26 -46.90 -30.05
CA CYS A 39 12.33 -47.09 -31.16
C CYS A 39 11.12 -46.17 -31.05
N GLN A 40 10.57 -45.79 -32.19
CA GLN A 40 9.22 -45.22 -32.27
C GLN A 40 8.21 -46.32 -31.90
N GLN A 41 7.30 -46.05 -30.95
CA GLN A 41 6.22 -47.00 -30.65
C GLN A 41 5.27 -47.11 -31.84
N TRP A 42 4.93 -48.34 -32.21
CA TRP A 42 3.96 -48.66 -33.26
C TRP A 42 3.08 -49.83 -32.81
N LYS A 43 1.75 -49.61 -32.73
CA LYS A 43 0.78 -50.63 -32.28
C LYS A 43 1.24 -51.39 -31.02
N ASP A 44 1.61 -50.64 -29.98
CA ASP A 44 2.06 -51.17 -28.69
C ASP A 44 3.34 -52.03 -28.71
N SER A 45 4.12 -51.94 -29.78
CA SER A 45 5.41 -52.61 -29.93
C SER A 45 6.49 -51.63 -30.37
N ALA A 46 7.75 -52.04 -30.20
CA ALA A 46 8.90 -51.31 -30.72
C ALA A 46 8.90 -51.36 -32.26
N GLY A 47 8.67 -50.20 -32.89
CA GLY A 47 8.68 -50.03 -34.34
C GLY A 47 10.06 -49.66 -34.86
N GLY A 48 10.13 -48.62 -35.69
CA GLY A 48 11.37 -48.15 -36.31
C GLY A 48 12.39 -47.62 -35.30
N VAL A 49 13.67 -47.94 -35.52
CA VAL A 49 14.79 -47.44 -34.70
C VAL A 49 14.99 -45.95 -34.97
N VAL A 50 15.11 -45.16 -33.89
CA VAL A 50 15.37 -43.72 -33.92
C VAL A 50 16.78 -43.38 -33.44
N ALA A 51 17.28 -44.14 -32.45
CA ALA A 51 18.63 -44.00 -31.93
C ALA A 51 19.16 -45.35 -31.40
N GLU A 52 20.48 -45.47 -31.28
CA GLU A 52 21.15 -46.60 -30.63
C GLU A 52 22.08 -46.08 -29.53
N CYS A 53 21.95 -46.66 -28.33
CA CYS A 53 22.89 -46.45 -27.24
C CYS A 53 23.92 -47.58 -27.27
N HIS A 54 25.16 -47.27 -27.62
CA HIS A 54 26.22 -48.27 -27.68
C HIS A 54 26.87 -48.52 -26.33
N VAL A 55 27.25 -49.77 -26.10
CA VAL A 55 28.30 -50.10 -25.14
C VAL A 55 29.61 -49.50 -25.67
N ASN A 56 30.24 -48.64 -24.88
CA ASN A 56 31.46 -47.93 -25.21
C ASN A 56 32.38 -47.81 -23.99
N CYS A 57 33.56 -47.22 -24.18
CA CYS A 57 34.57 -47.11 -23.11
C CYS A 57 34.12 -46.29 -21.89
N LEU A 58 33.02 -45.55 -21.97
CA LEU A 58 32.46 -44.74 -20.88
C LEU A 58 31.25 -45.40 -20.19
N THR A 59 30.64 -46.43 -20.80
CA THR A 59 29.57 -47.21 -20.17
C THR A 59 30.17 -48.35 -19.37
N LYS A 60 29.97 -48.34 -18.05
CA LYS A 60 30.59 -49.33 -17.16
C LYS A 60 29.83 -50.65 -17.09
N THR A 61 28.52 -50.63 -17.31
CA THR A 61 27.66 -51.80 -17.21
C THR A 61 26.58 -51.81 -18.29
N SER A 62 25.97 -52.97 -18.53
CA SER A 62 24.83 -53.11 -19.44
C SER A 62 23.63 -52.29 -18.99
N GLU A 63 23.38 -52.21 -17.67
CA GLU A 63 22.26 -51.46 -17.11
C GLU A 63 22.38 -49.97 -17.42
N GLN A 64 23.60 -49.44 -17.46
CA GLN A 64 23.82 -48.04 -17.84
C GLN A 64 23.43 -47.77 -19.31
N VAL A 65 23.63 -48.73 -20.20
CA VAL A 65 23.24 -48.60 -21.61
C VAL A 65 21.72 -48.63 -21.77
N TYR A 66 21.04 -49.51 -21.02
CA TYR A 66 19.59 -49.51 -20.94
C TYR A 66 19.05 -48.20 -20.36
N ALA A 67 19.64 -47.69 -19.27
CA ALA A 67 19.23 -46.43 -18.66
C ALA A 67 19.38 -45.23 -19.62
N ASN A 68 20.43 -45.21 -20.45
CA ASN A 68 20.59 -44.18 -21.48
C ASN A 68 19.46 -44.26 -22.52
N ALA A 69 19.12 -45.46 -22.98
CA ALA A 69 18.03 -45.67 -23.93
C ALA A 69 16.67 -45.29 -23.33
N GLU A 70 16.42 -45.67 -22.07
CA GLU A 70 15.22 -45.28 -21.32
C GLU A 70 15.10 -43.77 -21.18
N PHE A 71 16.20 -43.09 -20.82
CA PHE A 71 16.22 -41.64 -20.71
C PHE A 71 15.87 -40.98 -22.04
N ILE A 72 16.48 -41.39 -23.16
CA ILE A 72 16.17 -40.84 -24.49
C ILE A 72 14.72 -41.14 -24.88
N ALA A 73 14.21 -42.33 -24.55
CA ALA A 73 12.83 -42.72 -24.83
C ALA A 73 11.82 -41.83 -24.07
N VAL A 74 12.12 -41.47 -22.82
CA VAL A 74 11.28 -40.54 -22.02
C VAL A 74 11.49 -39.10 -22.49
N ALA A 75 12.72 -38.68 -22.76
CA ALA A 75 13.13 -37.36 -23.23
C ALA A 75 12.88 -37.16 -24.75
N ASN A 76 11.80 -37.74 -25.26
CA ASN A 76 11.43 -37.70 -26.66
C ASN A 76 10.78 -36.35 -27.06
N PRO A 77 10.58 -36.09 -28.37
CA PRO A 77 9.99 -34.84 -28.83
C PRO A 77 8.61 -34.51 -28.24
N ARG A 78 7.75 -35.52 -28.02
CA ARG A 78 6.43 -35.32 -27.41
C ARG A 78 6.57 -34.79 -25.98
N THR A 79 7.44 -35.39 -25.17
CA THR A 79 7.69 -34.94 -23.79
C THR A 79 8.29 -33.54 -23.77
N MET A 80 9.26 -33.26 -24.66
CA MET A 80 9.87 -31.93 -24.74
C MET A 80 8.85 -30.83 -25.08
N LEU A 81 7.95 -31.08 -26.03
CA LEU A 81 6.88 -30.14 -26.38
C LEU A 81 5.93 -29.91 -25.21
N ALA A 82 5.50 -30.99 -24.53
CA ALA A 82 4.63 -30.87 -23.36
C ALA A 82 5.27 -30.03 -22.24
N LEU A 83 6.54 -30.28 -21.92
CA LEU A 83 7.28 -29.49 -20.93
C LEU A 83 7.45 -28.02 -21.35
N LEU A 84 7.62 -27.74 -22.64
CA LEU A 84 7.70 -26.37 -23.16
C LEU A 84 6.35 -25.64 -23.08
N ASP A 85 5.24 -26.34 -23.33
CA ASP A 85 3.89 -25.79 -23.16
C ASP A 85 3.58 -25.50 -21.69
N GLU A 86 3.89 -26.43 -20.78
CA GLU A 86 3.79 -26.21 -19.33
C GLU A 86 4.64 -25.02 -18.88
N ASN A 87 5.87 -24.90 -19.40
CA ASN A 87 6.74 -23.79 -19.06
C ASN A 87 6.19 -22.44 -19.54
N LEU A 88 5.60 -22.39 -20.73
CA LEU A 88 4.94 -21.20 -21.26
C LEU A 88 3.72 -20.82 -20.42
N GLN A 89 2.93 -21.81 -19.99
CA GLN A 89 1.79 -21.61 -19.12
C GLN A 89 2.22 -21.04 -17.76
N LEU A 90 3.25 -21.60 -17.14
CA LEU A 90 3.83 -21.11 -15.89
C LEU A 90 4.35 -19.68 -16.00
N GLN A 91 4.96 -19.31 -17.14
CA GLN A 91 5.39 -17.93 -17.38
C GLN A 91 4.19 -16.97 -17.40
N ARG A 92 3.09 -17.33 -18.07
CA ARG A 92 1.88 -16.51 -18.11
C ARG A 92 1.23 -16.36 -16.73
N GLU A 93 1.16 -17.43 -15.96
CA GLU A 93 0.61 -17.40 -14.59
C GLU A 93 1.45 -16.55 -13.65
N LYS A 94 2.78 -16.63 -13.80
CA LYS A 94 3.71 -15.76 -13.08
C LYS A 94 3.44 -14.29 -13.42
N ASP A 95 3.37 -13.93 -14.70
CA ASP A 95 3.14 -12.55 -15.13
C ASP A 95 1.78 -12.02 -14.65
N ALA A 96 0.73 -12.87 -14.69
CA ALA A 96 -0.58 -12.52 -14.14
C ALA A 96 -0.55 -12.29 -12.63
N THR A 97 0.18 -13.14 -11.90
CA THR A 97 0.36 -13.00 -10.44
C THR A 97 1.12 -11.72 -10.10
N GLU A 98 2.16 -11.39 -10.86
CA GLU A 98 2.91 -10.14 -10.70
C GLU A 98 2.01 -8.91 -10.97
N ALA A 99 1.17 -8.95 -12.00
CA ALA A 99 0.21 -7.88 -12.28
C ALA A 99 -0.79 -7.68 -11.12
N VAL A 100 -1.35 -8.77 -10.57
CA VAL A 100 -2.25 -8.70 -9.42
C VAL A 100 -1.53 -8.14 -8.18
N ALA A 101 -0.29 -8.55 -7.94
CA ALA A 101 0.50 -8.06 -6.81
C ALA A 101 0.81 -6.56 -6.94
N LEU A 102 1.02 -6.05 -8.15
CA LEU A 102 1.19 -4.62 -8.41
C LEU A 102 -0.10 -3.84 -8.15
N ALA A 103 -1.24 -4.31 -8.66
CA ALA A 103 -2.54 -3.69 -8.41
C ALA A 103 -2.85 -3.62 -6.90
N LEU A 104 -2.66 -4.73 -6.18
CA LEU A 104 -2.87 -4.78 -4.73
C LEU A 104 -1.96 -3.79 -3.98
N ARG A 105 -0.72 -3.60 -4.44
CA ARG A 105 0.19 -2.63 -3.83
C ARG A 105 -0.32 -1.19 -3.97
N ASP A 106 -0.91 -0.86 -5.12
CA ASP A 106 -1.46 0.47 -5.37
C ASP A 106 -2.77 0.69 -4.60
N ASP A 107 -3.65 -0.31 -4.52
CA ASP A 107 -4.84 -0.28 -3.68
C ASP A 107 -4.48 -0.07 -2.20
N MET A 108 -3.45 -0.78 -1.70
CA MET A 108 -2.97 -0.63 -0.33
C MET A 108 -2.39 0.76 -0.07
N ARG A 109 -1.80 1.40 -1.08
CA ARG A 109 -1.30 2.78 -0.96
C ARG A 109 -2.47 3.76 -0.87
N GLN A 110 -3.46 3.63 -1.76
CA GLN A 110 -4.66 4.46 -1.74
C GLN A 110 -5.43 4.32 -0.42
N ALA A 111 -5.56 3.09 0.09
CA ALA A 111 -6.21 2.83 1.37
C ALA A 111 -5.48 3.54 2.54
N ARG A 112 -4.14 3.58 2.52
CA ARG A 112 -3.35 4.31 3.52
C ARG A 112 -3.57 5.82 3.43
N GLU A 113 -3.58 6.39 2.22
CA GLU A 113 -3.85 7.82 2.03
C GLU A 113 -5.26 8.20 2.49
N GLN A 114 -6.26 7.35 2.21
CA GLN A 114 -7.62 7.54 2.70
C GLN A 114 -7.70 7.44 4.23
N LEU A 115 -6.96 6.51 4.84
CA LEU A 115 -6.87 6.38 6.28
C LEU A 115 -6.28 7.64 6.91
N GLU A 116 -5.15 8.14 6.41
CA GLU A 116 -4.54 9.39 6.89
C GLU A 116 -5.50 10.58 6.74
N ALA A 117 -6.22 10.68 5.62
CA ALA A 117 -7.21 11.73 5.42
C ALA A 117 -8.40 11.62 6.39
N ALA A 118 -8.87 10.40 6.67
CA ALA A 118 -9.92 10.16 7.64
C ALA A 118 -9.48 10.49 9.06
N GLU A 119 -8.25 10.14 9.45
CA GLU A 119 -7.65 10.48 10.74
C GLU A 119 -7.58 12.00 10.94
N ARG A 120 -7.16 12.75 9.91
CA ARG A 120 -7.17 14.23 9.96
C ARG A 120 -8.58 14.79 10.17
N ARG A 121 -9.58 14.30 9.42
CA ARG A 121 -10.97 14.72 9.59
C ARG A 121 -11.52 14.42 10.98
N MET A 122 -11.20 13.27 11.55
CA MET A 122 -11.60 12.93 12.92
C MET A 122 -10.96 13.87 13.95
N ALA A 123 -9.68 14.22 13.77
CA ALA A 123 -9.00 15.19 14.64
C ALA A 123 -9.65 16.58 14.56
N GLU A 124 -9.97 17.06 13.35
CA GLU A 124 -10.68 18.33 13.13
C GLU A 124 -12.07 18.32 13.79
N GLN A 125 -12.85 17.25 13.57
CA GLN A 125 -14.18 17.09 14.18
C GLN A 125 -14.10 17.06 15.71
N SER A 126 -13.12 16.36 16.28
CA SER A 126 -12.87 16.31 17.73
C SER A 126 -12.60 17.71 18.30
N ALA A 127 -11.79 18.51 17.61
CA ALA A 127 -11.52 19.90 18.01
C ALA A 127 -12.77 20.79 17.96
N ILE A 128 -13.60 20.65 16.92
CA ILE A 128 -14.86 21.38 16.79
C ILE A 128 -15.83 21.00 17.90
N VAL A 129 -15.99 19.70 18.20
CA VAL A 129 -16.84 19.23 19.29
C VAL A 129 -16.37 19.79 20.63
N ALA A 130 -15.06 19.77 20.91
CA ALA A 130 -14.50 20.34 22.13
C ALA A 130 -14.74 21.86 22.25
N ALA A 131 -14.64 22.60 21.14
CA ALA A 131 -14.97 24.03 21.10
C ALA A 131 -16.48 24.28 21.32
N ALA A 132 -17.34 23.49 20.68
CA ALA A 132 -18.79 23.57 20.85
C ALA A 132 -19.20 23.29 22.30
N GLU A 133 -18.61 22.28 22.95
CA GLU A 133 -18.84 22.00 24.37
C GLU A 133 -18.49 23.20 25.26
N LYS A 134 -17.34 23.85 25.01
CA LYS A 134 -16.94 25.06 25.75
C LYS A 134 -17.91 26.21 25.54
N LEU A 135 -18.37 26.42 24.30
CA LEU A 135 -19.36 27.44 23.97
C LEU A 135 -20.70 27.20 24.68
N VAL A 136 -21.18 25.95 24.69
CA VAL A 136 -22.42 25.59 25.39
C VAL A 136 -22.29 25.85 26.90
N ARG A 137 -21.14 25.50 27.51
CA ARG A 137 -20.88 25.79 28.94
C ARG A 137 -20.89 27.30 29.21
N CYS A 138 -20.18 28.09 28.40
CA CYS A 138 -20.14 29.55 28.54
C CYS A 138 -21.54 30.17 28.42
N LYS A 139 -22.29 29.80 27.37
CA LYS A 139 -23.65 30.29 27.14
C LYS A 139 -24.60 29.92 28.28
N GLY A 140 -24.52 28.68 28.78
CA GLY A 140 -25.32 28.20 29.91
C GLY A 140 -25.05 29.03 31.18
N ARG A 141 -23.78 29.26 31.50
CA ARG A 141 -23.39 30.08 32.66
C ARG A 141 -23.85 31.54 32.50
N TYR A 142 -23.65 32.14 31.31
CA TYR A 142 -24.09 33.52 31.02
C TYR A 142 -25.60 33.74 31.24
N HIS A 143 -26.45 32.84 30.72
CA HIS A 143 -27.90 32.95 30.92
C HIS A 143 -28.30 32.73 32.37
N SER A 144 -27.65 31.79 33.07
CA SER A 144 -27.93 31.56 34.48
C SER A 144 -27.59 32.78 35.33
N GLU A 145 -26.47 33.44 35.04
CA GLU A 145 -26.02 34.63 35.77
C GLU A 145 -26.92 35.85 35.50
N LEU A 146 -27.29 36.09 34.24
CA LEU A 146 -28.30 37.09 33.88
C LEU A 146 -29.62 36.88 34.63
N ASN A 147 -30.10 35.63 34.68
CA ASN A 147 -31.31 35.28 35.40
C ASN A 147 -31.17 35.54 36.91
N TYR A 148 -30.04 35.21 37.53
CA TYR A 148 -29.79 35.50 38.95
C TYR A 148 -29.79 37.01 39.24
N ARG A 149 -29.14 37.83 38.41
CA ARG A 149 -29.13 39.30 38.56
C ARG A 149 -30.52 39.90 38.39
N ALA A 150 -31.30 39.41 37.42
CA ALA A 150 -32.68 39.84 37.20
C ALA A 150 -33.57 39.51 38.41
N LEU A 151 -33.48 38.28 38.94
CA LEU A 151 -34.21 37.86 40.14
C LEU A 151 -33.81 38.69 41.37
N ALA A 152 -32.52 38.87 41.60
CA ALA A 152 -32.02 39.64 42.74
C ALA A 152 -32.51 41.10 42.72
N THR A 153 -32.56 41.71 41.53
CA THR A 153 -33.15 43.04 41.34
C THR A 153 -34.63 43.06 41.67
N LEU A 154 -35.38 42.06 41.21
CA LEU A 154 -36.83 41.95 41.39
C LEU A 154 -37.22 41.74 42.87
N PHE A 155 -36.38 41.03 43.62
CA PHE A 155 -36.57 40.77 45.05
C PHE A 155 -35.78 41.72 45.97
N GLY A 156 -35.06 42.71 45.43
CA GLY A 156 -34.30 43.70 46.21
C GLY A 156 -33.16 43.13 47.04
N VAL A 157 -32.58 42.00 46.61
CA VAL A 157 -31.51 41.29 47.35
C VAL A 157 -30.16 41.62 46.72
N ASN A 158 -29.13 41.84 47.53
CA ASN A 158 -27.78 42.09 47.03
C ASN A 158 -27.20 40.83 46.38
N THR A 159 -26.75 40.93 45.12
CA THR A 159 -26.04 39.86 44.43
C THR A 159 -24.58 39.77 44.92
N PRO A 160 -24.08 38.59 45.31
CA PRO A 160 -22.65 38.42 45.55
C PRO A 160 -21.85 38.64 44.26
N ASP A 161 -20.66 39.23 44.40
CA ASP A 161 -19.78 39.56 43.28
C ASP A 161 -19.21 38.26 42.69
N LEU A 162 -19.59 37.94 41.45
CA LEU A 162 -19.18 36.73 40.75
C LEU A 162 -17.87 36.99 40.01
N PRO A 163 -16.91 36.06 40.02
CA PRO A 163 -15.64 36.26 39.32
C PRO A 163 -15.88 36.43 37.81
N PRO A 164 -15.19 37.38 37.16
CA PRO A 164 -15.38 37.69 35.74
C PRO A 164 -15.01 36.49 34.85
N MET A 165 -15.71 36.36 33.73
CA MET A 165 -15.45 35.33 32.71
C MET A 165 -14.10 35.54 32.03
N ASP A 166 -13.39 34.45 31.71
CA ASP A 166 -12.10 34.46 30.96
C ASP A 166 -12.20 34.99 29.51
N GLY A 167 -13.38 35.48 29.09
CA GLY A 167 -13.62 36.05 27.76
C GLY A 167 -14.60 37.22 27.76
N GLU A 168 -14.79 37.91 28.90
CA GLU A 168 -15.64 39.08 28.98
C GLU A 168 -15.10 40.17 28.03
N SER A 169 -15.87 40.55 27.00
CA SER A 169 -15.54 41.69 26.15
C SER A 169 -15.65 42.96 27.01
N ARG A 170 -14.52 43.50 27.45
CA ARG A 170 -14.48 44.72 28.26
C ARG A 170 -14.56 45.94 27.35
N THR A 171 -15.68 46.63 27.39
CA THR A 171 -15.85 47.93 26.72
C THR A 171 -15.20 49.02 27.55
N VAL A 172 -14.28 49.78 26.96
CA VAL A 172 -13.58 50.89 27.62
C VAL A 172 -14.13 52.21 27.09
N MET A 173 -14.68 53.04 27.97
CA MET A 173 -15.03 54.42 27.63
C MET A 173 -13.78 55.27 27.71
N MET A 174 -13.32 55.79 26.57
CA MET A 174 -12.15 56.67 26.53
C MET A 174 -12.53 58.06 27.07
N PRO A 175 -11.63 58.73 27.81
CA PRO A 175 -11.85 60.10 28.28
C PRO A 175 -12.06 61.06 27.09
N GLU A 176 -12.78 62.16 27.33
CA GLU A 176 -13.07 63.15 26.27
C GLU A 176 -11.75 63.72 25.70
N PRO A 177 -11.58 63.75 24.37
CA PRO A 177 -10.34 64.27 23.78
C PRO A 177 -10.24 65.79 23.98
N PHE A 178 -9.04 66.30 24.29
CA PHE A 178 -8.76 67.74 24.23
C PHE A 178 -8.12 68.09 22.87
N LYS A 179 -8.54 69.20 22.26
CA LYS A 179 -8.01 69.66 20.97
C LYS A 179 -6.67 70.36 21.16
N MET A 180 -5.56 69.78 20.66
CA MET A 180 -4.36 70.58 20.39
C MET A 180 -4.65 71.54 19.23
N ALA A 181 -4.43 72.84 19.44
CA ALA A 181 -4.62 73.84 18.39
C ALA A 181 -3.60 73.64 17.26
N LYS A 182 -4.13 73.47 16.04
CA LYS A 182 -3.47 73.36 14.73
C LYS A 182 -2.67 72.08 14.46
N SER A 183 -3.39 71.05 14.00
CA SER A 183 -2.92 70.08 13.02
C SER A 183 -3.96 70.03 11.91
N SER A 184 -3.53 70.18 10.66
CA SER A 184 -4.38 70.22 9.45
C SER A 184 -4.88 68.84 9.01
N SER A 185 -4.99 67.89 9.93
CA SER A 185 -5.64 66.60 9.72
C SER A 185 -6.43 66.26 10.98
N CYS A 186 -7.71 65.92 10.80
CA CYS A 186 -8.71 65.70 11.88
C CYS A 186 -8.44 64.42 12.70
N LEU A 187 -7.23 64.27 13.23
CA LEU A 187 -6.86 63.16 14.09
C LEU A 187 -7.01 63.60 15.55
N MET A 188 -7.96 62.96 16.23
CA MET A 188 -8.07 63.01 17.70
C MET A 188 -7.00 62.09 18.28
N TYR A 189 -6.20 62.61 19.22
CA TYR A 189 -5.18 61.84 19.92
C TYR A 189 -5.52 61.80 21.41
N TYR A 190 -5.26 60.66 22.05
CA TYR A 190 -5.37 60.47 23.49
C TYR A 190 -3.97 60.47 24.11
N TYR A 191 -3.81 61.01 25.32
CA TYR A 191 -2.55 60.82 26.06
C TYR A 191 -2.42 59.35 26.44
N ALA A 192 -1.21 58.78 26.27
CA ALA A 192 -0.93 57.40 26.68
C ALA A 192 -1.30 57.17 28.15
N ASP A 193 -0.94 58.11 29.04
CA ASP A 193 -1.27 58.05 30.47
C ASP A 193 -2.78 58.01 30.76
N GLU A 194 -3.61 58.64 29.93
CA GLU A 194 -5.06 58.67 30.10
C GLU A 194 -5.71 57.38 29.58
N VAL A 195 -5.18 56.84 28.49
CA VAL A 195 -5.58 55.54 27.95
C VAL A 195 -5.20 54.43 28.93
N ASP A 196 -3.98 54.46 29.48
CA ASP A 196 -3.51 53.49 30.45
C ASP A 196 -4.32 53.55 31.75
N LYS A 197 -4.68 54.76 32.21
CA LYS A 197 -5.60 54.94 33.34
C LYS A 197 -6.98 54.38 33.05
N ALA A 198 -7.54 54.61 31.86
CA ALA A 198 -8.85 54.08 31.48
C ALA A 198 -8.84 52.55 31.39
N LEU A 199 -7.78 51.97 30.81
CA LEU A 199 -7.56 50.54 30.74
C LEU A 199 -7.40 49.93 32.14
N ALA A 200 -6.58 50.54 33.00
CA ALA A 200 -6.37 50.10 34.37
C ALA A 200 -7.64 50.23 35.23
N ALA A 201 -8.41 51.31 35.07
CA ALA A 201 -9.70 51.50 35.75
C ALA A 201 -10.73 50.44 35.33
N ALA A 202 -10.68 49.98 34.07
CA ALA A 202 -11.45 48.85 33.56
C ALA A 202 -10.83 47.48 33.91
N GLY A 203 -9.75 47.46 34.70
CA GLY A 203 -9.04 46.26 35.13
C GLY A 203 -8.33 45.51 33.99
N ILE A 204 -8.14 46.14 32.84
CA ILE A 204 -7.49 45.57 31.66
C ILE A 204 -5.97 45.67 31.85
N VAL A 205 -5.32 44.51 31.83
CA VAL A 205 -3.86 44.43 31.99
C VAL A 205 -3.22 44.57 30.62
N VAL A 206 -2.56 45.70 30.37
CA VAL A 206 -1.72 45.90 29.18
C VAL A 206 -0.36 45.28 29.45
N LYS A 207 0.02 44.27 28.66
CA LYS A 207 1.39 43.71 28.70
C LYS A 207 2.21 44.42 27.65
N GLY A 208 3.32 45.04 28.04
CA GLY A 208 4.33 45.51 27.10
C GLY A 208 5.02 44.32 26.41
N GLU A 209 5.46 44.52 25.17
CA GLU A 209 6.37 43.58 24.49
C GLU A 209 7.70 43.43 25.23
#